data_AF-A0A962P0B9-F1
#
_entry.id   AF-A0A962P0B9-F1
#
_cell.length_a   1.000
_cell.length_b   1.000
_cell.length_c   1.000
_cell.angle_alpha   90.00
_cell.angle_beta   90.00
_cell.angle_gamma   90.00
#
_symmetry.space_group_name_H-M   'P 1'
#
loop_
_entity.id
_entity.type
_entity.pdbx_description
1 polymer ?
#
loop_
_entity_poly.entity_id
_entity_poly.type
_entity_poly.pdbx_seq_one_letter_code
_entity_poly.pdbx_strand_id
1 'polypeptide(L)'
;GTDAALGMALGHVVLTEHYVRHKTPYFQDYARRYTDMPMLVRLVKKDGLWVAERQIRASDLPDNLGATNNPEWKTVAIDETNNQLVLPNGSIGTRWGEKGKWNLEEKALSGEKTKLRLSLIGHPQQEVVSVGFPYFGNIPHEHFVHTSHGDIIPRDIPVIRLTDSKGEEMLVATVYDLFLANYGVDQGISKLNVALDYDDDVPYTPAWQEKVTGIPRAQVIQLAREFSETAAL
;
A
#
# COMPACT_ATOMS: atom_id res chain seq x y z
N GLY A 1 -15.25 18.03 -11.02
CA GLY A 1 -15.68 16.65 -11.35
C GLY A 1 -14.51 15.71 -11.51
N THR A 2 -13.37 16.18 -12.03
CA THR A 2 -12.15 15.39 -12.27
C THR A 2 -11.08 15.61 -11.18
N ASP A 3 -11.44 16.23 -10.06
CA ASP A 3 -10.55 16.60 -8.96
C ASP A 3 -9.83 15.40 -8.34
N ALA A 4 -10.43 14.21 -8.38
CA ALA A 4 -9.77 12.98 -7.98
C ALA A 4 -8.52 12.68 -8.84
N ALA A 5 -8.54 13.00 -10.14
CA ALA A 5 -7.36 12.85 -11.00
C ALA A 5 -6.22 13.79 -10.56
N LEU A 6 -6.55 15.02 -10.17
CA LEU A 6 -5.60 15.96 -9.56
C LEU A 6 -5.02 15.40 -8.26
N GLY A 7 -5.87 14.93 -7.34
CA GLY A 7 -5.43 14.34 -6.08
C GLY A 7 -4.50 13.13 -6.28
N MET A 8 -4.80 12.28 -7.26
CA MET A 8 -3.98 11.12 -7.59
C MET A 8 -2.58 11.53 -8.10
N ALA A 9 -2.48 12.55 -8.97
CA ALA A 9 -1.18 13.04 -9.44
C ALA A 9 -0.36 13.77 -8.38
N LEU A 10 -1.01 14.53 -7.50
CA LEU A 10 -0.34 15.12 -6.34
C LEU A 10 0.26 14.01 -5.46
N GLY A 11 -0.54 12.99 -5.14
CA GLY A 11 -0.08 11.83 -4.37
C GLY A 11 1.05 11.08 -5.06
N HIS A 12 1.01 10.90 -6.39
CA HIS A 12 2.08 10.26 -7.15
C HIS A 12 3.43 10.98 -6.95
N VAL A 13 3.45 12.31 -7.04
CA VAL A 13 4.67 13.12 -6.84
C VAL A 13 5.17 12.98 -5.41
N VAL A 14 4.29 13.16 -4.42
CA VAL A 14 4.67 13.07 -2.99
C VAL A 14 5.20 11.68 -2.62
N LEU A 15 4.57 10.62 -3.10
CA LEU A 15 4.98 9.24 -2.85
C LEU A 15 6.33 8.94 -3.54
N THR A 16 6.50 9.37 -4.79
CA THR A 16 7.75 9.20 -5.54
C THR A 16 8.91 9.87 -4.82
N GLU A 17 8.75 11.13 -4.42
CA GLU A 17 9.84 11.93 -3.85
C GLU A 17 10.10 11.58 -2.39
N HIS A 18 9.06 11.43 -1.56
CA HIS A 18 9.23 11.33 -0.11
C HIS A 18 9.09 9.92 0.47
N TYR A 19 8.56 8.96 -0.29
CA TYR A 19 8.34 7.59 0.17
C TYR A 19 9.24 6.57 -0.55
N VAL A 20 9.73 6.91 -1.74
CA VAL A 20 10.66 6.06 -2.51
C VAL A 20 12.03 6.69 -2.62
N ARG A 21 12.18 7.84 -3.31
CA ARG A 21 13.49 8.43 -3.64
C ARG A 21 14.20 9.00 -2.40
N HIS A 22 13.51 9.82 -1.63
CA HIS A 22 14.02 10.49 -0.43
C HIS A 22 13.08 10.21 0.74
N LYS A 23 13.17 8.98 1.28
CA LYS A 23 12.39 8.47 2.42
C LYS A 23 12.42 9.44 3.61
N THR A 24 11.45 10.35 3.64
CA THR A 24 11.41 11.48 4.58
C THR A 24 11.08 10.95 5.97
N PRO A 25 11.94 11.12 6.98
CA PRO A 25 11.81 10.41 8.26
C PRO A 25 10.45 10.60 8.94
N TYR A 26 9.96 11.84 8.99
CA TYR A 26 8.66 12.16 9.60
C TYR A 26 7.50 11.42 8.90
N PHE A 27 7.47 11.41 7.57
CA PHE A 27 6.41 10.74 6.81
C PHE A 27 6.48 9.22 6.93
N GLN A 28 7.68 8.64 6.89
CA GLN A 28 7.87 7.21 7.07
C GLN A 28 7.44 6.75 8.46
N ASP A 29 7.77 7.52 9.49
CA ASP A 29 7.35 7.25 10.87
C ASP A 29 5.83 7.38 11.04
N TYR A 30 5.25 8.46 10.49
CA TYR A 30 3.80 8.68 10.53
C TYR A 30 3.04 7.54 9.85
N ALA A 31 3.41 7.19 8.62
CA ALA A 31 2.78 6.12 7.85
C ALA A 31 2.87 4.78 8.60
N ARG A 32 4.00 4.50 9.24
CA ARG A 32 4.21 3.27 10.00
C ARG A 32 3.31 3.17 11.23
N ARG A 33 3.13 4.26 11.97
CA ARG A 33 2.45 4.25 13.28
C ARG A 33 0.95 4.55 13.21
N TYR A 34 0.52 5.30 12.21
CA TYR A 34 -0.83 5.90 12.18
C TYR A 34 -1.67 5.50 10.99
N THR A 35 -1.19 4.59 10.15
CA THR A 35 -1.95 4.04 9.02
C THR A 35 -1.91 2.52 9.04
N ASP A 36 -2.73 1.90 8.21
CA ASP A 36 -2.69 0.46 7.97
C ASP A 36 -1.65 0.05 6.91
N MET A 37 -0.82 0.98 6.42
CA MET A 37 0.23 0.70 5.42
C MET A 37 1.12 -0.51 5.75
N PRO A 38 1.54 -0.76 7.01
CA PRO A 38 2.33 -1.94 7.34
C PRO A 38 1.55 -3.27 7.40
N MET A 39 0.21 -3.22 7.34
CA MET A 39 -0.62 -4.42 7.48
C MET A 39 -0.54 -5.29 6.23
N LEU A 40 -0.63 -6.61 6.42
CA LEU A 40 -0.54 -7.59 5.35
C LEU A 40 -1.91 -7.87 4.71
N VAL A 41 -1.92 -7.93 3.38
CA VAL A 41 -3.08 -8.20 2.53
C VAL A 41 -2.87 -9.51 1.78
N ARG A 42 -3.86 -10.40 1.84
CA ARG A 42 -3.89 -11.64 1.06
C ARG A 42 -4.10 -11.33 -0.42
N LEU A 43 -3.34 -12.00 -1.26
CA LEU A 43 -3.52 -12.01 -2.70
C LEU A 43 -4.13 -13.34 -3.15
N VAL A 44 -5.10 -13.27 -4.06
CA VAL A 44 -5.74 -14.43 -4.68
C VAL A 44 -5.63 -14.36 -6.19
N LYS A 45 -5.63 -15.52 -6.87
CA LYS A 45 -5.64 -15.55 -8.33
C LYS A 45 -7.04 -15.27 -8.87
N LYS A 46 -7.13 -14.38 -9.85
CA LYS A 46 -8.35 -14.10 -10.62
C LYS A 46 -7.95 -13.80 -12.06
N ASP A 47 -8.53 -14.52 -13.01
CA ASP A 47 -8.34 -14.31 -14.45
C ASP A 47 -6.86 -14.23 -14.90
N GLY A 48 -6.00 -15.07 -14.30
CA GLY A 48 -4.57 -15.14 -14.62
C GLY A 48 -3.68 -14.10 -13.93
N LEU A 49 -4.26 -13.15 -13.18
CA LEU A 49 -3.54 -12.16 -12.36
C LEU A 49 -3.73 -12.42 -10.87
N TRP A 50 -2.86 -11.83 -10.05
CA TRP A 50 -3.11 -11.70 -8.62
C TRP A 50 -3.99 -10.47 -8.36
N VAL A 51 -4.86 -10.53 -7.36
CA VAL A 51 -5.66 -9.40 -6.91
C VAL A 51 -5.66 -9.34 -5.38
N ALA A 52 -5.68 -8.12 -4.84
CA ALA A 52 -5.84 -7.91 -3.41
C ALA A 52 -7.24 -8.35 -2.96
N GLU A 53 -7.29 -9.20 -1.94
CA GLU A 53 -8.56 -9.71 -1.38
C GLU A 53 -8.93 -8.94 -0.11
N ARG A 54 -8.27 -9.27 1.01
CA ARG A 54 -8.52 -8.67 2.32
C ARG A 54 -7.24 -8.66 3.14
N GLN A 55 -7.18 -7.78 4.14
CA GLN A 55 -6.16 -7.87 5.17
C GLN A 55 -6.23 -9.23 5.86
N ILE A 56 -5.08 -9.87 6.04
CA ILE A 56 -5.00 -11.12 6.79
C ILE A 56 -5.23 -10.83 8.27
N ARG A 57 -5.77 -11.83 8.94
CA ARG A 57 -6.14 -11.81 10.34
C ARG A 57 -5.32 -12.82 11.10
N ALA A 58 -5.22 -12.64 12.41
CA ALA A 58 -4.55 -13.61 13.27
C ALA A 58 -5.13 -15.03 13.07
N SER A 59 -6.45 -15.15 12.87
CA SER A 59 -7.15 -16.41 12.59
C SER A 59 -6.77 -17.10 11.27
N ASP A 60 -6.12 -16.39 10.36
CA ASP A 60 -5.62 -16.99 9.10
C ASP A 60 -4.30 -17.73 9.31
N LEU A 61 -3.67 -17.60 10.47
CA LEU A 61 -2.36 -18.16 10.78
C LEU A 61 -2.48 -19.31 11.78
N PRO A 62 -1.50 -20.25 11.79
CA PRO A 62 -1.41 -21.28 12.81
C PRO A 62 -1.49 -20.71 14.23
N ASP A 63 -2.21 -21.42 15.11
CA ASP A 63 -2.43 -21.05 16.52
C ASP A 63 -2.95 -19.62 16.74
N ASN A 64 -3.64 -19.05 15.74
CA ASN A 64 -4.13 -17.68 15.73
C ASN A 64 -3.04 -16.63 16.00
N LEU A 65 -1.77 -16.92 15.70
CA LEU A 65 -0.62 -16.12 16.10
C LEU A 65 -0.61 -15.78 17.61
N GLY A 66 -1.09 -16.71 18.44
CA GLY A 66 -1.20 -16.56 19.90
C GLY A 66 -2.38 -15.72 20.38
N ALA A 67 -3.26 -15.23 19.50
CA ALA A 67 -4.45 -14.50 19.91
C ALA A 67 -5.58 -15.45 20.38
N THR A 68 -6.04 -15.26 21.61
CA THR A 68 -7.15 -16.02 22.21
C THR A 68 -8.50 -15.31 22.11
N ASN A 69 -8.50 -13.97 22.14
CA ASN A 69 -9.69 -13.14 21.98
C ASN A 69 -9.76 -12.52 20.59
N ASN A 70 -10.90 -12.64 19.91
CA ASN A 70 -11.21 -12.07 18.59
C ASN A 70 -10.06 -12.13 17.55
N PRO A 71 -9.42 -13.30 17.33
CA PRO A 71 -8.31 -13.43 16.37
C PRO A 71 -8.68 -13.02 14.94
N GLU A 72 -9.94 -13.19 14.54
CA GLU A 72 -10.49 -12.79 13.25
C GLU A 72 -10.60 -11.26 13.06
N TRP A 73 -10.42 -10.49 14.13
CA TRP A 73 -10.50 -9.02 14.13
C TRP A 73 -9.16 -8.32 14.38
N LYS A 74 -8.06 -9.08 14.34
CA LYS A 74 -6.70 -8.59 14.59
C LYS A 74 -5.88 -8.69 13.31
N THR A 75 -5.46 -7.54 12.78
CA THR A 75 -4.63 -7.45 11.57
C THR A 75 -3.18 -7.84 11.89
N VAL A 76 -2.46 -8.33 10.89
CA VAL A 76 -1.09 -8.83 11.03
C VAL A 76 -0.13 -7.91 10.28
N ALA A 77 1.04 -7.67 10.86
CA ALA A 77 2.16 -6.97 10.24
C ALA A 77 3.46 -7.74 10.44
N ILE A 78 4.57 -7.24 9.87
CA ILE A 78 5.92 -7.76 10.09
C ILE A 78 6.71 -6.75 10.90
N ASP A 79 7.47 -7.21 11.90
CA ASP A 79 8.46 -6.39 12.57
C ASP A 79 9.77 -6.39 11.76
N GLU A 80 10.24 -5.22 11.33
CA GLU A 80 11.45 -5.12 10.50
C GLU A 80 12.75 -5.44 11.26
N THR A 81 12.72 -5.46 12.59
CA THR A 81 13.92 -5.74 13.41
C THR A 81 14.32 -7.22 13.41
N ASN A 82 13.36 -8.11 13.19
CA ASN A 82 13.56 -9.57 13.23
C ASN A 82 12.82 -10.34 12.11
N ASN A 83 12.09 -9.64 11.25
CA ASN A 83 11.26 -10.18 10.16
C ASN A 83 10.19 -11.18 10.63
N GLN A 84 9.71 -11.08 11.86
CA GLN A 84 8.66 -11.94 12.39
C GLN A 84 7.28 -11.32 12.18
N LEU A 85 6.27 -12.18 12.02
CA LEU A 85 4.87 -11.77 12.05
C LEU A 85 4.49 -11.33 13.47
N VAL A 86 3.76 -10.23 13.57
CA VAL A 86 3.31 -9.67 14.85
C VAL A 86 1.86 -9.21 14.75
N LEU A 87 1.17 -9.26 15.89
CA LEU A 87 -0.11 -8.58 16.08
C LEU A 87 0.18 -7.25 16.78
N PRO A 88 0.09 -6.10 16.09
CA PRO A 88 0.23 -4.80 16.74
C PRO A 88 -0.98 -4.50 17.63
N ASN A 89 -0.76 -3.64 18.63
CA ASN A 89 -1.85 -3.01 19.37
C ASN A 89 -2.79 -2.22 18.45
N GLY A 90 -4.02 -1.98 18.91
CA GLY A 90 -4.93 -1.02 18.29
C GLY A 90 -5.93 -1.58 17.27
N SER A 91 -5.75 -2.81 16.79
CA SER A 91 -6.75 -3.47 15.94
C SER A 91 -8.10 -3.63 16.65
N ILE A 92 -9.20 -3.64 15.89
CA ILE A 92 -10.56 -3.62 16.47
C ILE A 92 -10.85 -4.82 17.38
N GLY A 93 -10.20 -5.96 17.15
CA GLY A 93 -10.30 -7.15 18.00
C GLY A 93 -9.73 -6.97 19.42
N THR A 94 -9.01 -5.87 19.70
CA THR A 94 -8.52 -5.55 21.05
C THR A 94 -9.45 -4.60 21.82
N ARG A 95 -10.50 -4.08 21.17
CA ARG A 95 -11.42 -3.10 21.75
C ARG A 95 -12.45 -3.74 22.67
N TRP A 96 -12.86 -4.96 22.36
CA TRP A 96 -13.92 -5.70 23.04
C TRP A 96 -13.40 -7.06 23.50
N GLY A 97 -13.96 -7.61 24.59
CA GLY A 97 -13.54 -8.91 25.13
C GLY A 97 -12.21 -8.90 25.92
N GLU A 98 -11.40 -7.86 25.77
CA GLU A 98 -10.15 -7.62 26.51
C GLU A 98 -9.96 -6.13 26.83
N LYS A 99 -8.88 -5.76 27.54
CA LYS A 99 -8.58 -4.36 27.93
C LYS A 99 -7.09 -4.05 27.81
N GLY A 100 -6.78 -2.75 27.65
CA GLY A 100 -5.41 -2.22 27.74
C GLY A 100 -4.58 -2.26 26.45
N LYS A 101 -5.08 -2.91 25.38
CA LYS A 101 -4.36 -3.06 24.10
C LYS A 101 -4.98 -2.32 22.91
N TRP A 102 -6.13 -1.66 23.13
CA TRP A 102 -6.75 -0.77 22.13
C TRP A 102 -6.15 0.63 22.22
N ASN A 103 -4.93 0.78 21.69
CA ASN A 103 -4.17 2.02 21.59
C ASN A 103 -3.19 1.94 20.41
N LEU A 104 -2.54 3.06 20.08
CA LEU A 104 -1.55 3.16 18.99
C LEU A 104 -0.10 3.14 19.52
N GLU A 105 0.15 2.53 20.66
CA GLU A 105 1.54 2.29 21.09
C GLU A 105 2.21 1.32 20.10
N GLU A 106 3.44 1.62 19.70
CA GLU A 106 4.23 0.78 18.78
C GLU A 106 4.75 -0.47 19.49
N LYS A 107 3.80 -1.36 19.81
CA LYS A 107 4.01 -2.60 20.55
C LYS A 107 3.18 -3.73 19.93
N ALA A 108 3.71 -4.93 20.02
CA ALA A 108 2.94 -6.15 19.79
C ALA A 108 1.96 -6.40 20.96
N LEU A 109 0.94 -7.23 20.73
CA LEU A 109 0.04 -7.68 21.80
C LEU A 109 0.77 -8.42 22.92
N SER A 110 1.96 -8.97 22.68
CA SER A 110 2.83 -9.56 23.71
C SER A 110 3.45 -8.52 24.66
N GLY A 111 3.42 -7.23 24.30
CA GLY A 111 3.99 -6.13 25.06
C GLY A 111 5.38 -5.68 24.59
N GLU A 112 6.03 -6.45 23.73
CA GLU A 112 7.32 -6.08 23.15
C GLU A 112 7.17 -4.87 22.22
N LYS A 113 8.20 -4.01 22.20
CA LYS A 113 8.28 -2.92 21.22
C LYS A 113 8.40 -3.52 19.82
N THR A 114 7.73 -2.93 18.86
CA THR A 114 7.85 -3.32 17.46
C THR A 114 8.36 -2.17 16.63
N LYS A 115 8.86 -2.47 15.44
CA LYS A 115 9.03 -1.49 14.38
C LYS A 115 8.45 -2.05 13.10
N LEU A 116 7.22 -1.66 12.78
CA LEU A 116 6.49 -2.32 11.69
C LEU A 116 7.15 -2.04 10.33
N ARG A 117 7.30 -3.07 9.51
CA ARG A 117 7.83 -3.00 8.15
C ARG A 117 6.77 -2.42 7.21
N LEU A 118 7.09 -1.30 6.55
CA LEU A 118 6.21 -0.71 5.55
C LEU A 118 6.22 -1.52 4.24
N SER A 119 7.40 -1.83 3.71
CA SER A 119 7.56 -2.51 2.41
C SER A 119 8.23 -3.87 2.55
N LEU A 120 7.78 -4.83 1.75
CA LEU A 120 8.42 -6.14 1.60
C LEU A 120 9.70 -6.09 0.74
N ILE A 121 10.04 -4.95 0.14
CA ILE A 121 11.36 -4.73 -0.47
C ILE A 121 12.47 -5.02 0.55
N GLY A 122 13.43 -5.85 0.15
CA GLY A 122 14.55 -6.28 0.97
C GLY A 122 14.18 -7.30 2.05
N HIS A 123 12.97 -7.84 2.06
CA HIS A 123 12.65 -8.99 2.91
C HIS A 123 13.39 -10.24 2.40
N PRO A 124 13.97 -11.10 3.25
CA PRO A 124 14.77 -12.26 2.81
C PRO A 124 14.01 -13.26 1.93
N GLN A 125 12.69 -13.33 2.10
CA GLN A 125 11.80 -14.22 1.34
C GLN A 125 11.01 -13.48 0.24
N GLN A 126 11.42 -12.26 -0.11
CA GLN A 126 10.75 -11.46 -1.12
C GLN A 126 10.74 -12.19 -2.46
N GLU A 127 9.56 -12.29 -3.05
CA GLU A 127 9.35 -12.56 -4.47
C GLU A 127 8.57 -11.38 -5.10
N VAL A 128 8.43 -11.37 -6.43
CA VAL A 128 7.69 -10.32 -7.15
C VAL A 128 6.61 -10.97 -7.99
N VAL A 129 5.39 -10.46 -7.89
CA VAL A 129 4.24 -10.92 -8.69
C VAL A 129 3.49 -9.74 -9.30
N SER A 130 2.86 -9.97 -10.45
CA SER A 130 1.99 -8.99 -11.09
C SER A 130 0.59 -9.02 -10.48
N VAL A 131 0.17 -7.91 -9.89
CA VAL A 131 -1.16 -7.67 -9.32
C VAL A 131 -1.97 -6.74 -10.22
N GLY A 132 -3.21 -7.11 -10.52
CA GLY A 132 -4.12 -6.30 -11.34
C GLY A 132 -4.89 -5.28 -10.51
N PHE A 133 -4.86 -4.02 -10.94
CA PHE A 133 -5.62 -2.91 -10.34
C PHE A 133 -6.72 -2.44 -11.29
N PRO A 134 -7.96 -2.24 -10.80
CA PRO A 134 -9.03 -1.73 -11.63
C PRO A 134 -8.78 -0.27 -12.02
N TYR A 135 -9.08 0.06 -13.27
CA TYR A 135 -8.95 1.39 -13.81
C TYR A 135 -10.23 1.82 -14.52
N PHE A 136 -10.69 3.03 -14.18
CA PHE A 136 -11.97 3.56 -14.65
C PHE A 136 -11.81 4.85 -15.45
N GLY A 137 -10.60 5.43 -15.52
CA GLY A 137 -10.35 6.67 -16.26
C GLY A 137 -10.36 6.48 -17.79
N ASN A 138 -10.65 5.27 -18.26
CA ASN A 138 -10.85 4.94 -19.66
C ASN A 138 -12.32 4.83 -20.06
N ILE A 139 -13.26 4.87 -19.11
CA ILE A 139 -14.68 4.75 -19.39
C ILE A 139 -15.14 6.02 -20.14
N PRO A 140 -15.70 5.88 -21.36
CA PRO A 140 -16.16 7.03 -22.13
C PRO A 140 -17.27 7.79 -21.41
N HIS A 141 -17.22 9.12 -21.51
CA HIS A 141 -18.24 10.01 -20.96
C HIS A 141 -18.47 11.19 -21.89
N GLU A 142 -19.72 11.67 -21.99
CA GLU A 142 -20.10 12.75 -22.92
C GLU A 142 -19.40 14.09 -22.60
N HIS A 143 -19.26 14.39 -21.31
CA HIS A 143 -18.80 15.71 -20.84
C HIS A 143 -17.37 15.74 -20.26
N PHE A 144 -16.67 14.60 -20.18
CA PHE A 144 -15.35 14.52 -19.55
C PHE A 144 -14.37 13.75 -20.42
N VAL A 145 -13.09 14.15 -20.36
CA VAL A 145 -12.01 13.45 -21.04
C VAL A 145 -11.80 12.07 -20.40
N HIS A 146 -11.60 11.06 -21.24
CA HIS A 146 -11.18 9.72 -20.86
C HIS A 146 -9.83 9.41 -21.53
N THR A 147 -9.13 8.40 -21.03
CA THR A 147 -7.85 7.93 -21.59
C THR A 147 -7.98 6.53 -22.19
N SER A 148 -6.98 6.07 -22.93
CA SER A 148 -7.04 4.79 -23.67
C SER A 148 -6.36 3.61 -22.97
N HIS A 149 -6.10 3.71 -21.66
CA HIS A 149 -5.53 2.63 -20.86
C HIS A 149 -6.51 1.45 -20.71
N GLY A 150 -5.99 0.26 -20.38
CA GLY A 150 -6.83 -0.92 -20.13
C GLY A 150 -7.63 -0.84 -18.83
N ASP A 151 -8.72 -1.61 -18.75
CA ASP A 151 -9.60 -1.69 -17.56
C ASP A 151 -8.88 -2.24 -16.32
N ILE A 152 -7.81 -3.02 -16.54
CA ILE A 152 -6.96 -3.60 -15.50
C ILE A 152 -5.52 -3.21 -15.77
N ILE A 153 -4.88 -2.59 -14.79
CA ILE A 153 -3.47 -2.18 -14.83
C ILE A 153 -2.65 -3.18 -14.02
N PRO A 154 -1.86 -4.06 -14.66
CA PRO A 154 -0.94 -4.93 -13.94
C PRO A 154 0.26 -4.13 -13.42
N ARG A 155 0.61 -4.38 -12.15
CA ARG A 155 1.74 -3.78 -11.44
C ARG A 155 2.52 -4.87 -10.70
N ASP A 156 3.85 -4.81 -10.77
CA ASP A 156 4.72 -5.71 -10.02
C ASP A 156 4.77 -5.30 -8.54
N ILE A 157 4.48 -6.23 -7.64
CA ILE A 157 4.40 -6.03 -6.19
C ILE A 157 5.40 -6.97 -5.49
N PRO A 158 6.17 -6.51 -4.50
CA PRO A 158 6.96 -7.40 -3.66
C PRO A 158 6.02 -8.13 -2.69
N VAL A 159 6.17 -9.43 -2.59
CA VAL A 159 5.29 -10.30 -1.80
C VAL A 159 6.12 -11.34 -1.06
N ILE A 160 5.50 -12.00 -0.09
CA ILE A 160 6.04 -13.18 0.58
C ILE A 160 4.98 -14.28 0.65
N ARG A 161 5.43 -15.52 0.79
CA ARG A 161 4.56 -16.68 1.05
C ARG A 161 4.51 -16.98 2.54
N LEU A 162 3.31 -17.09 3.07
CA LEU A 162 3.04 -17.57 4.42
C LEU A 162 2.31 -18.91 4.35
N THR A 163 2.33 -19.66 5.45
CA THR A 163 1.48 -20.83 5.64
C THR A 163 0.25 -20.42 6.45
N ASP A 164 -0.94 -20.74 5.94
CA ASP A 164 -2.19 -20.43 6.63
C ASP A 164 -2.54 -21.47 7.73
N SER A 165 -3.65 -21.25 8.43
CA SER A 165 -4.12 -22.12 9.51
C SER A 165 -4.53 -23.52 9.07
N LYS A 166 -4.63 -23.78 7.75
CA LYS A 166 -4.91 -25.10 7.16
C LYS A 166 -3.65 -25.77 6.60
N GLY A 167 -2.49 -25.11 6.67
CA GLY A 167 -1.25 -25.61 6.09
C GLY A 167 -1.10 -25.30 4.60
N GLU A 168 -1.96 -24.44 4.03
CA GLU A 168 -1.89 -24.03 2.62
C GLU A 168 -1.01 -22.79 2.45
N GLU A 169 -0.44 -22.60 1.25
CA GLU A 169 0.30 -21.38 0.94
C GLU A 169 -0.65 -20.19 0.75
N MET A 170 -0.31 -19.07 1.38
CA MET A 170 -0.98 -17.78 1.25
C MET A 170 0.02 -16.72 0.83
N LEU A 171 -0.24 -16.07 -0.30
CA LEU A 171 0.58 -14.97 -0.79
C LEU A 171 0.12 -13.64 -0.17
N VAL A 172 1.06 -12.84 0.32
CA VAL A 172 0.75 -11.56 0.96
C VAL A 172 1.65 -10.41 0.50
N ALA A 173 1.06 -9.22 0.44
CA ALA A 173 1.73 -7.93 0.25
C ALA A 173 1.44 -7.02 1.44
N THR A 174 2.20 -5.94 1.65
CA THR A 174 1.75 -4.87 2.56
C THR A 174 0.77 -3.94 1.85
N VAL A 175 -0.10 -3.27 2.62
CA VAL A 175 -0.94 -2.18 2.08
C VAL A 175 -0.08 -1.09 1.46
N TYR A 176 1.08 -0.77 2.03
CA TYR A 176 2.04 0.20 1.49
C TYR A 176 2.47 -0.11 0.05
N ASP A 177 2.87 -1.36 -0.19
CA ASP A 177 3.36 -1.77 -1.51
C ASP A 177 2.24 -1.75 -2.55
N LEU A 178 1.03 -2.20 -2.17
CA LEU A 178 -0.17 -2.10 -3.01
C LEU A 178 -0.56 -0.63 -3.28
N PHE A 179 -0.41 0.23 -2.28
CA PHE A 179 -0.78 1.65 -2.37
C PHE A 179 0.16 2.39 -3.33
N LEU A 180 1.47 2.23 -3.20
CA LEU A 180 2.45 2.81 -4.13
C LEU A 180 2.22 2.35 -5.56
N ALA A 181 2.01 1.05 -5.75
CA ALA A 181 1.75 0.48 -7.07
C ALA A 181 0.44 0.98 -7.69
N ASN A 182 -0.61 1.15 -6.88
CA ASN A 182 -1.87 1.76 -7.35
C ASN A 182 -1.64 3.18 -7.88
N TYR A 183 -0.77 3.96 -7.25
CA TYR A 183 -0.35 5.29 -7.72
C TYR A 183 0.65 5.25 -8.89
N GLY A 184 1.03 4.07 -9.37
CA GLY A 184 2.01 3.92 -10.44
C GLY A 184 3.44 4.29 -10.03
N VAL A 185 3.74 4.28 -8.74
CA VAL A 185 5.07 4.57 -8.19
C VAL A 185 5.88 3.28 -8.11
N ASP A 186 6.95 3.20 -8.89
CA ASP A 186 7.88 2.06 -8.82
C ASP A 186 8.80 2.16 -7.61
N GLN A 187 9.06 1.02 -6.98
CA GLN A 187 10.04 0.87 -5.90
C GLN A 187 11.37 0.26 -6.39
N GLY A 188 11.63 0.28 -7.70
CA GLY A 188 12.82 -0.29 -8.34
C GLY A 188 12.71 -1.78 -8.64
N ILE A 189 11.50 -2.33 -8.68
CA ILE A 189 11.26 -3.75 -8.96
C ILE A 189 10.43 -4.01 -10.21
N SER A 190 9.66 -3.01 -10.65
CA SER A 190 8.71 -3.21 -11.72
C SER A 190 9.41 -3.21 -13.07
N LYS A 191 8.97 -4.12 -13.93
CA LYS A 191 9.31 -4.12 -15.36
C LYS A 191 8.12 -3.71 -16.24
N LEU A 192 6.97 -3.42 -15.63
CA LEU A 192 5.69 -3.25 -16.32
C LEU A 192 4.98 -1.94 -15.91
N ASN A 193 4.46 -1.23 -16.90
CA ASN A 193 3.54 -0.08 -16.81
C ASN A 193 3.92 1.06 -15.86
N VAL A 194 5.16 1.13 -15.39
CA VAL A 194 5.61 2.18 -14.44
C VAL A 194 6.02 3.45 -15.18
N ALA A 195 5.74 4.58 -14.54
CA ALA A 195 6.23 5.87 -14.99
C ALA A 195 7.72 5.97 -14.63
N LEU A 196 8.57 6.26 -15.61
CA LEU A 196 9.99 6.57 -15.42
C LEU A 196 10.15 8.02 -14.93
N ASP A 197 9.27 8.90 -15.41
CA ASP A 197 9.17 10.29 -14.97
C ASP A 197 7.72 10.80 -14.98
N TYR A 198 7.54 12.08 -14.65
CA TYR A 198 6.22 12.70 -14.56
C TYR A 198 5.59 13.03 -15.92
N ASP A 199 6.35 12.92 -17.01
CA ASP A 199 5.92 13.20 -18.37
C ASP A 199 5.33 11.97 -19.09
N ASP A 200 5.55 10.77 -18.53
CA ASP A 200 4.95 9.52 -19.00
C ASP A 200 3.44 9.49 -18.80
N ASP A 201 2.68 9.19 -19.86
CA ASP A 201 1.24 8.98 -19.79
C ASP A 201 0.92 7.60 -19.22
N VAL A 202 1.11 7.47 -17.91
CA VAL A 202 0.74 6.31 -17.10
C VAL A 202 -0.33 6.74 -16.11
N PRO A 203 -1.34 5.90 -15.79
CA PRO A 203 -2.40 6.26 -14.86
C PRO A 203 -1.85 6.89 -13.57
N TYR A 204 -2.41 8.04 -13.22
CA TYR A 204 -2.11 8.83 -12.02
C TYR A 204 -0.82 9.64 -12.02
N THR A 205 -0.07 9.69 -13.13
CA THR A 205 1.03 10.64 -13.29
C THR A 205 0.53 12.08 -13.54
N PRO A 206 1.40 13.10 -13.37
CA PRO A 206 1.09 14.47 -13.80
C PRO A 206 0.74 14.60 -15.29
N ALA A 207 1.43 13.90 -16.19
CA ALA A 207 1.10 13.89 -17.62
C ALA A 207 -0.28 13.31 -17.93
N TRP A 208 -0.62 12.19 -17.28
CA TRP A 208 -1.94 11.59 -17.39
C TRP A 208 -3.02 12.54 -16.86
N GLN A 209 -2.78 13.14 -15.70
CA GLN A 209 -3.73 14.04 -15.05
C GLN A 209 -3.98 15.31 -15.84
N GLU A 210 -2.98 15.85 -16.53
CA GLU A 210 -3.12 17.03 -17.39
C GLU A 210 -4.12 16.77 -18.52
N LYS A 211 -4.11 15.56 -19.10
CA LYS A 211 -5.10 15.17 -20.13
C LYS A 211 -6.51 15.12 -19.57
N VAL A 212 -6.68 14.61 -18.35
CA VAL A 212 -7.99 14.41 -17.71
C VAL A 212 -8.58 15.71 -17.18
N THR A 213 -7.75 16.60 -16.65
CA THR A 213 -8.21 17.80 -15.92
C THR A 213 -8.00 19.10 -16.69
N GLY A 214 -7.07 19.13 -17.65
CA GLY A 214 -6.60 20.35 -18.30
C GLY A 214 -5.66 21.21 -17.45
N ILE A 215 -5.34 20.81 -16.21
CA ILE A 215 -4.42 21.56 -15.33
C ILE A 215 -2.98 21.24 -15.74
N PRO A 216 -2.12 22.25 -15.97
CA PRO A 216 -0.73 22.00 -16.38
C PRO A 216 0.04 21.17 -15.34
N ARG A 217 0.68 20.10 -15.79
CA ARG A 217 1.46 19.16 -14.96
C ARG A 217 2.53 19.86 -14.12
N ALA A 218 3.13 20.92 -14.66
CA ALA A 218 4.13 21.72 -13.95
C ALA A 218 3.57 22.35 -12.67
N GLN A 219 2.32 22.83 -12.70
CA GLN A 219 1.64 23.38 -11.52
C GLN A 219 1.33 22.29 -10.50
N VAL A 220 0.93 21.10 -10.96
CA VAL A 220 0.66 19.95 -10.08
C VAL A 220 1.94 19.49 -9.38
N ILE A 221 3.04 19.36 -10.12
CA ILE A 221 4.35 18.98 -9.57
C ILE A 221 4.83 20.03 -8.56
N GLN A 222 4.74 21.31 -8.90
CA GLN A 222 5.13 22.40 -8.01
C GLN A 222 4.29 22.39 -6.73
N LEU A 223 2.96 22.32 -6.85
CA LEU A 223 2.05 22.30 -5.72
C LEU A 223 2.30 21.09 -4.81
N ALA A 224 2.50 19.90 -5.39
CA ALA A 224 2.80 18.69 -4.61
C ALA A 224 4.07 18.86 -3.77
N ARG A 225 5.15 19.39 -4.39
CA ARG A 225 6.43 19.63 -3.71
C ARG A 225 6.32 20.68 -2.62
N GLU A 226 5.74 21.84 -2.91
CA GLU A 226 5.60 22.91 -1.92
C GLU A 226 4.74 22.46 -0.73
N PHE A 227 3.68 21.69 -1.00
CA PHE A 227 2.83 21.13 0.03
C PHE A 227 3.58 20.13 0.91
N SER A 228 4.33 19.19 0.31
CA SER A 228 5.06 18.17 1.07
C SER A 228 6.29 18.75 1.78
N GLU A 229 6.98 19.72 1.20
CA GLU A 229 8.07 20.45 1.86
C GLU A 229 7.56 21.17 3.11
N THR A 230 6.43 21.88 3.01
CA THR A 230 5.81 22.55 4.16
C THR A 230 5.44 21.56 5.26
N ALA A 231 4.95 20.37 4.90
CA ALA A 231 4.56 19.34 5.86
C ALA A 231 5.75 18.56 6.45
N ALA A 232 6.92 18.61 5.83
CA ALA A 232 8.13 17.91 6.27
C ALA A 232 8.98 18.72 7.28
N LEU A 233 8.72 20.02 7.40
CA LEU A 233 9.31 20.93 8.39
C LEU A 233 8.80 20.66 9.81
#